data_AF-A0A530BF27-F1
#
_entry.id   AF-A0A530BF27-F1
#
_cell.length_a   1.000
_cell.length_b   1.000
_cell.length_c   1.000
_cell.angle_alpha   90.00
_cell.angle_beta   90.00
_cell.angle_gamma   90.00
#
_symmetry.space_group_name_H-M   'P 1'
#
loop_
_entity.id
_entity.type
_entity.pdbx_description
1 polymer ?
#
loop_
_entity_poly.entity_id
_entity_poly.type
_entity_poly.pdbx_seq_one_letter_code
_entity_poly.pdbx_strand_id
1 'polypeptide(L)' 'MNGETDLQKLLASMTPRLYSDIYVFATLAPGMPVAAGLEPVMQFREREGTTMILAESQAKAAGLAGTFRCRM' A
#
# COMPACT_ATOMS: atom_id res chain seq x y z
N MET A 1 28.10 -8.45 14.14
CA MET A 1 27.22 -7.34 13.69
C MET A 1 26.30 -7.00 14.84
N ASN A 2 26.53 -5.89 15.53
CA ASN A 2 25.54 -5.35 16.46
C ASN A 2 24.78 -4.25 15.71
N GLY A 3 23.45 -4.35 15.68
CA GLY A 3 22.61 -3.27 15.18
C GLY A 3 22.69 -2.04 16.10
N GLU A 4 22.21 -0.89 15.61
CA GLU A 4 22.03 0.29 16.45
C GLU A 4 21.00 -0.01 17.55
N THR A 5 21.34 0.33 18.80
CA THR A 5 20.47 0.15 19.98
C THR A 5 20.04 1.47 20.61
N ASP A 6 20.65 2.59 20.19
CA ASP A 6 20.25 3.95 20.53
C ASP A 6 19.12 4.41 19.61
N LEU A 7 17.91 4.51 20.16
CA LEU A 7 16.71 4.92 19.43
C LEU A 7 16.86 6.32 18.81
N GLN A 8 17.53 7.26 19.49
CA GLN A 8 17.67 8.62 18.96
C GLN A 8 18.55 8.63 17.71
N LYS A 9 19.66 7.88 17.73
CA LYS A 9 20.53 7.73 16.55
C LYS A 9 19.83 6.99 15.41
N LEU A 10 19.06 5.96 15.73
CA LEU A 10 18.28 5.23 14.74
C LEU A 10 17.30 6.15 14.01
N LEU A 11 16.53 6.96 14.74
CA LEU A 11 15.55 7.88 14.17
C LEU A 11 16.24 9.03 13.40
N ALA A 12 17.31 9.61 13.95
CA ALA A 12 18.04 10.70 13.30
C ALA A 12 18.77 10.27 12.01
N SER A 13 19.08 8.98 11.86
CA SER A 13 19.72 8.43 10.66
C SER A 13 18.74 7.99 9.57
N MET A 14 17.43 8.13 9.78
CA MET A 14 16.43 7.83 8.75
C MET A 14 16.59 8.75 7.53
N THR A 15 16.52 8.17 6.34
CA THR A 15 16.59 8.88 5.06
C THR A 15 15.30 8.65 4.26
N PRO A 16 14.17 9.24 4.69
CA PRO A 16 12.88 9.02 4.03
C PRO A 16 12.92 9.51 2.57
N ARG A 17 12.23 8.79 1.70
CA ARG A 17 12.10 9.13 0.28
C ARG A 17 10.62 9.17 -0.08
N LEU A 18 10.18 10.30 -0.61
CA LEU A 18 8.84 10.46 -1.14
C LEU A 18 8.83 10.04 -2.62
N TYR A 19 8.04 9.04 -2.96
CA TYR A 19 7.83 8.59 -4.33
C TYR A 19 6.78 9.46 -5.03
N SER A 20 6.86 9.60 -6.35
CA SER A 20 5.96 10.46 -7.12
C SER A 20 4.54 9.91 -7.25
N ASP A 21 4.42 8.58 -7.27
CA ASP A 21 3.19 7.86 -7.55
C ASP A 21 2.18 8.00 -6.42
N ILE A 22 0.91 8.16 -6.80
CA ILE A 22 -0.21 8.23 -5.85
C ILE A 22 -0.79 6.83 -5.71
N TYR A 23 -0.89 6.40 -4.46
CA TYR A 23 -1.50 5.14 -4.06
C TYR A 23 -2.84 5.39 -3.36
N VAL A 24 -3.69 4.39 -3.42
CA VAL A 24 -4.98 4.35 -2.73
C VAL A 24 -5.17 3.01 -2.05
N PHE A 25 -5.99 3.00 -1.01
CA PHE A 25 -6.52 1.80 -0.41
C PHE A 25 -7.84 1.43 -1.08
N ALA A 26 -7.94 0.23 -1.60
CA ALA A 26 -9.18 -0.32 -2.15
C ALA A 26 -9.45 -1.70 -1.55
N THR A 27 -10.72 -2.04 -1.37
CA THR A 27 -11.13 -3.33 -0.81
C THR A 27 -11.95 -4.10 -1.83
N LEU A 28 -11.57 -5.35 -2.08
CA LEU A 28 -12.38 -6.32 -2.81
C LEU A 28 -13.32 -7.03 -1.85
N ALA A 29 -14.56 -7.29 -2.29
CA ALA A 29 -15.51 -8.07 -1.50
C ALA A 29 -14.98 -9.50 -1.21
N PRO A 30 -15.47 -10.16 -0.15
CA PRO A 30 -15.03 -11.51 0.19
C PRO A 30 -15.20 -12.48 -0.96
N GLY A 31 -14.18 -13.33 -1.19
CA GLY A 31 -14.19 -14.33 -2.27
C GLY A 31 -13.95 -13.79 -3.68
N MET A 32 -13.87 -12.47 -3.87
CA MET A 32 -13.48 -11.90 -5.16
C MET A 32 -11.97 -12.05 -5.37
N PRO A 33 -11.52 -12.65 -6.49
CA PRO A 33 -10.11 -12.70 -6.81
C PRO A 33 -9.60 -11.32 -7.20
N VAL A 34 -8.31 -11.09 -6.98
CA VAL A 34 -7.63 -9.91 -7.55
C VAL A 34 -7.62 -10.06 -9.07
N ALA A 35 -8.15 -9.05 -9.77
CA ALA A 35 -8.24 -9.05 -11.22
C ALA A 35 -6.85 -9.12 -11.87
N ALA A 36 -6.75 -9.87 -12.98
CA ALA A 36 -5.51 -9.93 -13.76
C ALA A 36 -5.09 -8.51 -14.21
N GLY A 37 -3.82 -8.15 -13.97
CA GLY A 37 -3.27 -6.82 -14.29
C GLY A 37 -3.30 -5.80 -13.15
N LEU A 38 -3.91 -6.12 -12.00
CA LEU A 38 -3.65 -5.39 -10.77
C LEU A 38 -2.33 -5.87 -10.16
N GLU A 39 -1.47 -4.92 -9.80
CA GLU A 39 -0.18 -5.18 -9.14
C GLU A 39 -0.14 -4.43 -7.79
N PRO A 40 -0.86 -4.90 -6.77
CA PRO A 40 -0.85 -4.23 -5.48
C PRO A 40 0.52 -4.33 -4.82
N VAL A 41 1.00 -3.22 -4.26
CA VAL A 41 2.22 -3.19 -3.44
C VAL A 41 2.01 -3.85 -2.08
N MET A 42 0.76 -3.96 -1.65
CA MET A 42 0.34 -4.69 -0.45
C MET A 42 -1.04 -5.30 -0.68
N GLN A 43 -1.24 -6.50 -0.15
CA GLN A 43 -2.55 -7.13 0.00
C GLN A 43 -2.70 -7.67 1.42
N PHE A 44 -3.90 -7.52 1.98
CA PHE A 44 -4.24 -8.05 3.29
C PHE A 44 -5.65 -8.66 3.23
N ARG A 45 -5.76 -9.93 3.64
CA ARG A 45 -7.03 -10.65 3.66
C ARG A 45 -7.69 -10.46 5.02
N GLU A 46 -8.86 -9.84 5.00
CA GLU A 46 -9.70 -9.56 6.15
C GLU A 46 -10.97 -10.40 6.07
N ARG A 47 -11.80 -10.36 7.11
CA ARG A 47 -13.10 -11.02 7.09
C ARG A 47 -14.06 -10.29 6.14
N GLU A 48 -13.96 -8.97 6.10
CA GLU A 48 -14.79 -8.05 5.34
C GLU A 48 -14.41 -8.01 3.85
N GLY A 49 -13.21 -8.46 3.48
CA GLY A 49 -12.72 -8.40 2.10
C GLY A 49 -11.20 -8.54 1.98
N THR A 50 -10.66 -8.31 0.79
CA THR A 50 -9.21 -8.17 0.58
C THR A 50 -8.86 -6.71 0.38
N THR A 51 -8.16 -6.13 1.35
CA THR A 51 -7.63 -4.77 1.27
C THR A 51 -6.34 -4.76 0.47
N MET A 52 -6.21 -3.79 -0.44
CA MET A 52 -5.09 -3.64 -1.35
C MET A 52 -4.60 -2.20 -1.34
N ILE A 53 -3.29 -2.02 -1.43
CA ILE A 53 -2.68 -0.74 -1.81
C ILE A 53 -2.23 -0.86 -3.25
N LEU A 54 -2.71 0.04 -4.11
CA LEU A 54 -2.41 0.02 -5.54
C LEU A 54 -2.27 1.45 -6.06
N ALA A 55 -1.61 1.60 -7.22
CA ALA A 55 -1.55 2.88 -7.89
C ALA A 55 -2.97 3.38 -8.19
N GLU A 56 -3.22 4.68 -8.01
CA GLU A 56 -4.53 5.29 -8.25
C GLU A 56 -5.03 5.03 -9.68
N SER A 57 -4.12 4.98 -10.66
CA SER A 57 -4.43 4.65 -12.06
C SER A 57 -4.96 3.23 -12.22
N GLN A 58 -4.39 2.25 -11.53
CA GLN A 58 -4.86 0.86 -11.56
C GLN A 58 -6.25 0.72 -10.91
N ALA A 59 -6.48 1.41 -9.79
CA ALA A 59 -7.77 1.41 -9.11
C ALA A 59 -8.88 1.95 -10.04
N LYS A 60 -8.61 3.09 -10.70
CA LYS A 60 -9.53 3.70 -11.66
C LYS A 60 -9.80 2.78 -12.85
N ALA A 61 -8.75 2.18 -13.43
CA ALA A 61 -8.88 1.28 -14.56
C ALA A 61 -9.72 0.02 -14.21
N ALA A 62 -9.61 -0.46 -12.98
CA ALA A 62 -10.38 -1.60 -12.48
C ALA A 62 -11.76 -1.23 -11.92
N GLY A 63 -12.17 0.04 -11.97
CA GLY A 63 -13.45 0.51 -11.43
C GLY A 63 -13.55 0.40 -9.89
N LEU A 64 -12.42 0.34 -9.19
CA LEU A 64 -12.36 0.23 -7.74
C LEU A 64 -12.41 1.61 -7.09
N ALA A 65 -13.27 1.76 -6.08
CA ALA A 65 -13.28 2.94 -5.24
C ALA A 65 -12.04 2.93 -4.34
N GLY A 66 -11.13 3.87 -4.60
CA GLY A 66 -9.97 4.12 -3.76
C GLY A 66 -10.28 5.11 -2.63
N THR A 67 -9.75 4.84 -1.45
CA THR A 67 -9.75 5.75 -0.30
C THR A 67 -8.31 6.12 0.06
N PHE A 68 -8.14 7.19 0.83
CA PHE A 68 -6.84 7.64 1.34
C PHE A 68 -5.77 7.80 0.24
N ARG A 69 -5.89 8.86 -0.57
CA ARG A 69 -4.89 9.20 -1.59
C ARG A 69 -3.59 9.63 -0.91
N CYS A 70 -2.54 8.84 -1.04
CA CYS A 70 -1.24 9.09 -0.40
C CYS A 70 -0.07 8.84 -1.36
N ARG A 71 1.13 9.26 -0.93
CA ARG A 71 2.40 8.91 -1.55
C ARG A 71 3.24 8.17 -0.53
N MET A 72 4.02 7.18 -0.99
CA MET A 72 4.98 6.48 -0.14
C MET A 72 6.21 7.33 0.11
#